data_AF-A0A7I8D124-F1
#
_entry.id   AF-A0A7I8D124-F1
#
_cell.length_a   1.000
_cell.length_b   1.000
_cell.length_c   1.000
_cell.angle_alpha   90.00
_cell.angle_beta   90.00
_cell.angle_gamma   90.00
#
_symmetry.space_group_name_H-M   'P 1'
#
loop_
_entity.id
_entity.type
_entity.pdbx_description
1 polymer ?
#
loop_
_entity_poly.entity_id
_entity_poly.type
_entity_poly.pdbx_seq_one_letter_code
_entity_poly.pdbx_strand_id
1 'polypeptide(L)' 'MEMDFIRNRITELRVKKGISEYQLSYDLGHSKNYIHNIVTGVSQTKGY' A
#
# COMPACT_ATOMS: atom_id res chain seq x y z
N MET A 1 8.25 -0.07 12.74
CA MET A 1 9.15 -1.23 12.56
C MET A 1 8.49 -2.33 11.71
N GLU A 2 7.38 -2.95 12.15
CA GLU A 2 6.67 -3.95 11.31
C GLU A 2 5.90 -3.33 10.14
N MET A 3 5.17 -2.23 10.37
CA MET A 3 4.45 -1.53 9.29
C MET A 3 5.40 -0.96 8.23
N ASP A 4 6.58 -0.48 8.63
CA ASP A 4 7.58 0.03 7.68
C ASP A 4 8.15 -1.10 6.82
N PHE A 5 8.36 -2.29 7.40
CA PHE A 5 8.74 -3.47 6.65
C PHE A 5 7.67 -3.84 5.61
N ILE A 6 6.38 -3.86 5.98
CA ILE A 6 5.27 -4.13 5.05
C ILE A 6 5.22 -3.08 3.94
N ARG A 7 5.32 -1.78 4.28
CA ARG A 7 5.32 -0.68 3.29
C ARG A 7 6.46 -0.81 2.29
N ASN A 8 7.67 -1.08 2.79
CA ASN A 8 8.85 -1.28 1.95
C ASN A 8 8.66 -2.48 1.04
N ARG A 9 8.13 -3.59 1.57
CA ARG A 9 7.90 -4.80 0.78
C ARG A 9 6.86 -4.62 -0.32
N ILE A 10 5.75 -3.92 -0.01
CA ILE A 10 4.72 -3.56 -1.01
C ILE A 10 5.34 -2.69 -2.10
N THR A 11 6.16 -1.72 -1.73
CA THR A 11 6.85 -0.82 -2.66
C THR A 11 7.81 -1.58 -3.57
N GLU A 12 8.64 -2.47 -3.02
CA GLU A 12 9.53 -3.34 -3.80
C GLU A 12 8.77 -4.22 -4.79
N LEU A 13 7.69 -4.86 -4.34
CA LEU A 13 6.90 -5.77 -5.17
C LEU A 13 6.20 -5.04 -6.32
N ARG A 14 5.62 -3.86 -6.07
CA ARG A 14 4.96 -3.08 -7.13
C ARG A 14 5.97 -2.57 -8.16
N VAL A 15 7.14 -2.12 -7.70
CA VAL A 15 8.22 -1.65 -8.59
C VAL A 15 8.76 -2.80 -9.43
N LYS A 16 9.00 -3.98 -8.83
CA LYS A 16 9.44 -5.18 -9.56
C LYS A 16 8.42 -5.63 -10.61
N LYS A 17 7.13 -5.45 -10.34
CA LYS A 17 6.04 -5.71 -11.30
C LYS A 17 5.82 -4.59 -12.32
N GLY A 18 6.45 -3.42 -12.14
CA GLY A 18 6.25 -2.26 -13.01
C GLY A 18 4.86 -1.63 -12.91
N ILE A 19 4.17 -1.80 -11.78
CA ILE A 19 2.80 -1.31 -11.57
C ILE A 19 2.74 -0.18 -10.54
N SER A 20 1.80 0.73 -10.76
CA SER A 20 1.49 1.82 -9.83
C SER A 20 0.75 1.33 -8.57
N GLU A 21 0.73 2.14 -7.52
CA GLU A 21 -0.06 1.89 -6.31
C GLU A 21 -1.56 1.77 -6.61
N TYR A 22 -2.04 2.57 -7.57
CA TYR A 22 -3.39 2.50 -8.10
C TYR A 22 -3.70 1.13 -8.69
N GLN A 23 -2.88 0.67 -9.65
CA GLN A 23 -3.05 -0.65 -10.28
C GLN A 23 -3.00 -1.78 -9.27
N LEU A 24 -2.02 -1.76 -8.35
CA LEU A 24 -1.94 -2.76 -7.29
C LEU A 24 -3.18 -2.74 -6.37
N SER A 25 -3.79 -1.59 -6.13
CA SER A 25 -5.03 -1.50 -5.35
C SER A 25 -6.18 -2.23 -6.06
N TYR A 26 -6.31 -2.10 -7.38
CA TYR A 26 -7.32 -2.82 -8.16
C TYR A 26 -7.03 -4.31 -8.28
N ASP A 27 -5.76 -4.70 -8.46
CA ASP A 27 -5.35 -6.10 -8.51
C ASP A 27 -5.72 -6.86 -7.22
N LEU A 28 -5.76 -6.15 -6.09
CA LEU A 28 -6.18 -6.67 -4.79
C LEU A 28 -7.69 -6.56 -4.53
N GLY A 29 -8.47 -6.01 -5.46
CA GLY A 29 -9.92 -5.83 -5.32
C GLY A 29 -10.31 -4.68 -4.37
N HIS A 30 -9.42 -3.72 -4.14
CA HIS A 30 -9.66 -2.58 -3.26
C HIS A 30 -9.84 -1.27 -4.02
N SER A 31 -10.28 -0.23 -3.31
CA SER A 31 -10.39 1.11 -3.87
C SER A 31 -9.01 1.68 -4.22
N LYS A 32 -8.98 2.59 -5.20
CA LYS A 32 -7.75 3.19 -5.74
C LYS A 32 -6.72 3.75 -4.74
N ASN A 33 -7.17 4.10 -3.52
CA ASN A 33 -6.31 4.69 -2.49
C ASN A 33 -5.81 3.66 -1.46
N TYR A 34 -6.16 2.37 -1.58
CA TYR A 34 -5.86 1.36 -0.57
C TYR A 34 -4.34 1.21 -0.33
N ILE A 35 -3.58 0.92 -1.40
CA ILE A 35 -2.11 0.80 -1.29
C ILE A 35 -1.49 2.13 -0.88
N HIS A 36 -1.98 3.24 -1.42
CA HIS A 36 -1.51 4.57 -1.08
C HIS A 36 -1.65 4.85 0.43
N ASN A 37 -2.78 4.50 1.04
CA ASN A 37 -3.04 4.69 2.48
C ASN A 37 -2.17 3.78 3.36
N ILE A 38 -1.80 2.60 2.87
CA ILE A 38 -0.88 1.69 3.56
C ILE A 38 0.54 2.28 3.53
N VAL A 39 1.01 2.69 2.35
CA VAL A 39 2.35 3.25 2.12
C VAL A 39 2.53 4.58 2.86
N THR A 40 1.53 5.47 2.83
CA THR A 40 1.58 6.78 3.49
C THR A 40 1.25 6.73 4.99
N GLY A 41 0.75 5.60 5.49
CA GLY A 41 0.38 5.44 6.89
C GLY A 41 -0.94 6.09 7.31
N VAL A 42 -1.72 6.63 6.37
CA VAL A 42 -3.03 7.25 6.65
C VAL A 42 -4.07 6.22 7.13
N SER A 43 -3.85 4.92 6.87
CA SER A 43 -4.68 3.85 7.45
C SER A 43 -4.63 3.75 8.99
N GLN A 44 -3.72 4.47 9.66
CA GLN A 44 -3.59 4.52 11.12
C GLN A 44 -4.16 5.82 11.71
N THR A 45 -5.43 6.11 11.42
CA THR A 45 -6.22 7.14 12.10
C THR A 45 -7.67 6.67 12.01
N LYS A 46 -8.41 6.30 13.06
CA LYS A 46 -8.41 6.64 14.49
C LYS A 46 -8.58 5.37 15.33
N GLY A 47 -7.82 5.26 16.42
CA GLY A 47 -8.28 4.51 17.58
C GLY A 47 -9.39 5.32 18.25
N TYR A 48 -10.57 4.70 18.40
CA TYR A 48 -11.44 4.95 19.53
C TYR A 48 -11.00 4.04 20.67
#